data_AF-A0A445AWF5-F1
#
_entry.id   AF-A0A445AWF5-F1
#
_cell.length_a   1.000
_cell.length_b   1.000
_cell.length_c   1.000
_cell.angle_alpha   90.00
_cell.angle_beta   90.00
_cell.angle_gamma   90.00
#
_symmetry.space_group_name_H-M   'P 1'
#
loop_
_entity.id
_entity.type
_entity.pdbx_description
1 polymer ?
#
loop_
_entity_poly.entity_id
_entity_poly.type
_entity_poly.pdbx_seq_one_letter_code
_entity_poly.pdbx_strand_id
1 'polypeptide(L)'
;MSVSDDDSSLGRPFGFLFIYALHGEEENLEELMESMWKFTSRLGESIKDCRVVVTELGLGDPLANHVPQTASMSCIYDLWFTRKLSSHSEQKVELLMKKPVGNVFVDPRDF
;
A
#
# COMPACT_ATOMS: atom_id res chain seq x y z
N MET A 1 -13.94 17.71 45.26
CA MET A 1 -13.18 18.22 44.09
C MET A 1 -12.65 17.01 43.36
N SER A 2 -13.48 16.39 42.53
CA SER A 2 -13.07 15.27 41.67
C SER A 2 -12.40 15.88 40.46
N VAL A 3 -11.09 15.69 40.35
CA VAL A 3 -10.31 16.08 39.18
C VAL A 3 -10.86 15.27 38.01
N SER A 4 -11.41 15.98 37.04
CA SER A 4 -11.79 15.42 35.75
C SER A 4 -10.51 15.00 35.05
N ASP A 5 -10.31 13.69 34.86
CA ASP A 5 -9.28 13.16 33.97
C ASP A 5 -9.69 13.50 32.53
N ASP A 6 -9.30 14.71 32.10
CA ASP A 6 -9.24 15.10 30.70
C ASP A 6 -8.05 14.35 30.08
N ASP A 7 -8.28 13.07 29.74
CA ASP A 7 -7.33 12.20 29.03
C ASP A 7 -7.22 12.64 27.56
N SER A 8 -6.55 13.77 27.42
CA SER A 8 -6.00 14.36 26.21
C SER A 8 -5.21 13.32 25.40
N SER A 9 -5.86 12.72 24.40
CA SER A 9 -5.40 12.21 23.08
C SER A 9 -3.97 11.64 22.83
N LEU A 10 -3.08 11.55 23.81
CA LEU A 10 -1.64 11.30 23.66
C LEU A 10 -1.21 9.88 24.07
N GLY A 11 -2.14 8.98 24.38
CA GLY A 11 -1.80 7.66 24.92
C GLY A 11 -2.66 6.48 24.48
N ARG A 12 -3.59 6.66 23.53
CA ARG A 12 -4.42 5.53 23.08
C ARG A 12 -3.60 4.61 22.18
N PRO A 13 -3.54 3.30 22.46
CA PRO A 13 -2.86 2.36 21.58
C PRO A 13 -3.43 2.48 20.16
N PHE A 14 -2.52 2.44 19.18
CA PHE A 14 -2.81 2.54 17.77
C PHE A 14 -2.14 1.36 17.08
N GLY A 15 -2.94 0.48 16.51
CA GLY A 15 -2.51 -0.63 15.67
C GLY A 15 -3.05 -0.49 14.25
N PHE A 16 -2.44 -1.24 13.34
CA PHE A 16 -2.88 -1.35 11.95
C PHE A 16 -2.70 -2.77 11.44
N LEU A 17 -3.49 -3.14 10.44
CA LEU A 17 -3.29 -4.34 9.65
C LEU A 17 -2.60 -3.95 8.35
N PHE A 18 -1.45 -4.55 8.06
CA PHE A 18 -0.72 -4.31 6.83
C PHE A 18 -0.84 -5.49 5.88
N ILE A 19 -1.30 -5.22 4.67
CA ILE A 19 -1.38 -6.17 3.56
C ILE A 19 -0.22 -5.86 2.62
N TYR A 20 0.60 -6.86 2.33
CA TYR A 20 1.83 -6.69 1.54
C TYR A 20 1.96 -7.81 0.51
N ALA A 21 2.86 -7.62 -0.46
CA ALA A 21 3.13 -8.58 -1.53
C ALA A 21 1.87 -8.99 -2.31
N LEU A 22 0.99 -8.04 -2.58
CA LEU A 22 -0.16 -8.26 -3.45
C LEU A 22 0.33 -8.36 -4.89
N HIS A 23 -0.01 -9.49 -5.51
CA HIS A 23 0.19 -9.73 -6.93
C HIS A 23 -1.08 -10.35 -7.47
N GLY A 24 -1.50 -9.88 -8.64
CA GLY A 24 -2.73 -10.33 -9.26
C GLY A 24 -2.55 -10.48 -10.76
N GLU A 25 -2.88 -11.66 -11.25
CA GLU A 25 -2.94 -11.97 -12.67
C GLU A 25 -4.34 -12.49 -13.01
N GLU A 26 -4.76 -12.28 -14.25
CA GLU A 26 -5.96 -12.88 -14.85
C GLU A 26 -7.32 -12.28 -14.41
N GLU A 27 -8.39 -13.07 -14.60
CA GLU A 27 -9.79 -12.70 -14.41
C GLU A 27 -10.19 -12.68 -12.93
N ASN A 28 -11.24 -11.92 -12.59
CA ASN A 28 -11.81 -11.78 -11.23
C ASN A 28 -10.93 -11.04 -10.20
N LEU A 29 -9.94 -10.27 -10.66
CA LEU A 29 -9.09 -9.43 -9.80
C LEU A 29 -9.90 -8.44 -8.95
N GLU A 30 -10.98 -7.89 -9.52
CA GLU A 30 -11.92 -7.01 -8.82
C GLU A 30 -12.60 -7.72 -7.65
N GLU A 31 -13.19 -8.90 -7.88
CA GLU A 31 -13.86 -9.67 -6.83
C GLU A 31 -12.90 -10.13 -5.73
N LEU A 32 -11.67 -10.49 -6.10
CA LEU A 32 -10.61 -10.85 -5.17
C LEU A 32 -10.25 -9.66 -4.27
N MET A 33 -10.00 -8.49 -4.88
CA MET A 33 -9.64 -7.27 -4.15
C MET A 33 -10.78 -6.82 -3.23
N GLU A 34 -12.03 -6.85 -3.70
CA GLU A 34 -13.19 -6.55 -2.87
C GLU A 34 -13.33 -7.50 -1.68
N SER A 35 -13.20 -8.81 -1.93
CA SER A 35 -13.35 -9.84 -0.91
C SER A 35 -12.25 -9.73 0.14
N MET A 36 -11.02 -9.48 -0.31
CA MET A 36 -9.88 -9.22 0.56
C MET A 36 -10.10 -7.98 1.41
N TRP A 37 -10.57 -6.87 0.82
CA TRP A 37 -10.82 -5.63 1.56
C TRP A 37 -11.93 -5.81 2.61
N LYS A 38 -13.01 -6.51 2.26
CA LYS A 38 -14.09 -6.86 3.21
C LYS A 38 -13.58 -7.73 4.35
N PHE A 39 -12.75 -8.72 4.04
CA PHE A 39 -12.16 -9.61 5.04
C PHE A 39 -11.23 -8.85 5.99
N THR A 40 -10.29 -8.06 5.46
CA THR A 40 -9.30 -7.33 6.25
C THR A 40 -9.92 -6.24 7.11
N SER A 41 -10.98 -5.59 6.62
CA SER A 41 -11.76 -4.62 7.40
C SER A 41 -12.40 -5.28 8.62
N ARG A 42 -13.10 -6.40 8.44
CA ARG A 42 -13.72 -7.15 9.55
C ARG A 42 -12.69 -7.71 10.51
N LEU A 43 -11.56 -8.20 10.00
CA LEU A 43 -10.45 -8.67 10.82
C LEU A 43 -9.89 -7.52 11.66
N GLY A 44 -9.65 -6.36 11.05
CA GLY A 44 -9.20 -5.16 11.75
C GLY A 44 -10.16 -4.73 12.86
N GLU A 45 -11.47 -4.72 12.59
CA GLU A 45 -12.50 -4.44 13.61
C GLU A 45 -12.49 -5.42 14.78
N SER A 46 -12.08 -6.68 14.56
CA SER A 46 -11.98 -7.69 15.61
C SER A 46 -10.71 -7.59 16.46
N ILE A 47 -9.69 -6.87 15.98
CA ILE A 47 -8.40 -6.71 16.67
C ILE A 47 -8.46 -5.48 17.58
N LYS A 48 -8.19 -5.66 18.87
CA LYS A 48 -8.14 -4.57 19.84
C LYS A 48 -7.13 -3.50 19.40
N ASP A 49 -7.57 -2.24 19.43
CA ASP A 49 -6.78 -1.06 19.10
C ASP A 49 -6.30 -0.98 17.62
N CYS A 50 -6.75 -1.88 16.73
CA CYS A 50 -6.52 -1.75 15.29
C CYS A 50 -7.46 -0.69 14.71
N ARG A 51 -6.89 0.35 14.08
CA ARG A 51 -7.64 1.52 13.63
C ARG A 51 -7.63 1.72 12.12
N VAL A 52 -6.67 1.12 11.42
CA VAL A 52 -6.52 1.28 9.98
C VAL A 52 -6.04 -0.02 9.33
N VAL A 53 -6.46 -0.23 8.08
CA VAL A 53 -5.91 -1.24 7.17
C VAL A 53 -5.05 -0.49 6.15
N VAL A 54 -3.84 -0.97 5.93
CA VAL A 54 -2.87 -0.36 5.02
C VAL A 54 -2.46 -1.42 3.99
N THR A 55 -2.32 -1.01 2.74
CA THR A 55 -1.74 -1.84 1.68
C THR A 55 -0.77 -1.01 0.86
N GLU A 56 0.31 -1.63 0.43
CA GLU A 56 1.21 -1.06 -0.57
C GLU A 56 0.80 -1.55 -1.97
N LEU A 57 0.77 -0.63 -2.94
CA LEU A 57 0.56 -0.94 -4.36
C LEU A 57 1.48 -0.05 -5.19
N GLY A 58 2.10 -0.62 -6.22
CA GLY A 58 3.00 0.12 -7.11
C GLY A 58 2.27 1.19 -7.91
N LEU A 59 2.97 2.30 -8.21
CA LEU A 59 2.44 3.29 -9.15
C LEU A 59 2.28 2.65 -10.54
N GLY A 60 1.02 2.52 -10.98
CA GLY A 60 0.68 1.84 -12.24
C GLY A 60 0.40 0.34 -12.11
N ASP A 61 0.38 -0.19 -10.89
CA ASP A 61 -0.10 -1.55 -10.62
C ASP A 61 -1.59 -1.67 -11.03
N PRO A 62 -1.96 -2.64 -11.89
CA PRO A 62 -3.35 -2.87 -12.27
C PRO A 62 -4.28 -3.07 -11.07
N LEU A 63 -3.79 -3.65 -9.97
CA LEU A 63 -4.55 -3.86 -8.73
C LEU A 63 -5.06 -2.56 -8.11
N ALA A 64 -4.35 -1.44 -8.33
CA ALA A 64 -4.79 -0.14 -7.82
C ALA A 64 -6.17 0.28 -8.36
N ASN A 65 -6.53 -0.17 -9.58
CA ASN A 65 -7.84 0.09 -10.18
C ASN A 65 -8.98 -0.70 -9.51
N HIS A 66 -8.64 -1.74 -8.75
CA HIS A 66 -9.59 -2.65 -8.11
C HIS A 66 -9.70 -2.41 -6.60
N VAL A 67 -8.95 -1.45 -6.06
CA VAL A 67 -9.10 -1.03 -4.66
C VAL A 67 -10.42 -0.26 -4.50
N PRO A 68 -11.33 -0.68 -3.60
CA PRO A 68 -12.58 0.03 -3.36
C PRO A 68 -12.32 1.50 -3.01
N GLN A 69 -13.01 2.43 -3.65
CA GLN A 69 -12.88 3.86 -3.35
C GLN A 69 -13.96 4.26 -2.33
N THR A 70 -13.54 4.54 -1.10
CA THR A 70 -14.45 4.98 -0.02
C THR A 70 -13.98 6.30 0.59
N ALA A 71 -14.90 7.05 1.20
CA ALA A 71 -14.61 8.38 1.76
C ALA A 71 -13.61 8.36 2.92
N SER A 72 -13.41 7.21 3.58
CA SER A 72 -12.46 7.02 4.67
C SER A 72 -11.06 6.60 4.22
N MET A 73 -10.84 6.47 2.91
CA MET A 73 -9.56 6.02 2.36
C MET A 73 -8.71 7.20 1.93
N SER A 74 -7.42 7.11 2.26
CA SER A 74 -6.38 8.02 1.78
C SER A 74 -5.36 7.21 1.00
N CYS A 75 -4.92 7.74 -0.14
CA CYS A 75 -3.82 7.20 -0.93
C CYS A 75 -2.62 8.14 -0.83
N ILE A 76 -1.44 7.60 -0.55
CA ILE A 76 -0.17 8.33 -0.54
C ILE A 76 0.66 7.81 -1.71
N TYR A 77 1.05 8.70 -2.61
CA TYR A 77 1.90 8.35 -3.75
C TYR A 77 3.37 8.47 -3.36
N ASP A 78 4.10 7.36 -3.37
CA ASP A 78 5.55 7.37 -3.27
C ASP A 78 6.15 7.71 -4.64
N LEU A 79 6.73 8.91 -4.78
CA LEU A 79 7.39 9.37 -6.01
C LEU A 79 8.88 9.03 -5.97
N TRP A 80 9.30 8.18 -6.90
CA TRP A 80 10.70 7.78 -7.05
C TRP A 80 11.33 8.42 -8.29
N PHE A 81 12.44 9.14 -8.12
CA PHE A 81 13.21 9.71 -9.23
C PHE A 81 14.50 8.91 -9.43
N THR A 82 14.70 8.34 -10.62
CA THR A 82 15.94 7.66 -10.99
C THR A 82 16.73 8.50 -12.00
N ARG A 83 18.04 8.66 -11.75
CA ARG A 83 18.96 9.36 -12.66
C ARG A 83 20.04 8.41 -13.12
N LYS A 84 20.16 8.19 -14.44
CA LYS A 84 21.28 7.47 -15.02
C LYS A 84 22.57 8.28 -14.84
N LEU A 85 23.61 7.69 -14.27
CA LEU A 85 24.88 8.38 -13.97
C LEU A 85 26.00 8.14 -15.01
N SER A 86 25.80 7.27 -16.02
CA SER A 86 26.81 7.00 -17.05
C SER A 86 26.25 7.05 -18.48
N SER A 87 27.01 7.67 -19.38
CA SER A 87 26.71 7.80 -20.82
C SER A 87 27.44 6.78 -21.69
N HIS A 88 28.23 5.87 -21.11
CA HIS A 88 29.02 4.94 -21.91
C HIS A 88 28.22 3.70 -22.34
N SER A 89 28.19 3.55 -23.66
CA SER A 89 27.52 2.56 -24.50
C SER A 89 26.03 2.79 -24.71
N GLU A 90 25.74 3.23 -25.94
CA GLU A 90 24.47 3.08 -26.66
C GLU A 90 24.11 1.60 -26.90
N GLN A 91 24.36 0.72 -25.95
CA GLN A 91 23.53 -0.47 -25.89
C GLN A 91 22.20 0.05 -25.40
N LYS A 92 21.21 -0.02 -26.29
CA LYS A 92 19.79 0.22 -26.06
C LYS A 92 19.37 -0.54 -24.81
N VAL A 93 19.64 0.04 -23.65
CA VAL A 93 19.04 -0.39 -22.40
C VAL A 93 17.61 0.13 -22.55
N GLU A 94 16.81 -0.64 -23.28
CA GLU A 94 15.40 -0.87 -23.00
C GLU A 94 15.36 -1.35 -21.55
N LEU A 95 15.65 -0.43 -20.63
CA LEU A 95 15.72 -0.64 -19.21
C LEU A 95 14.26 -0.77 -18.81
N LEU A 96 13.73 -1.98 -18.97
CA LEU A 96 12.63 -2.55 -18.21
C LEU A 96 11.27 -1.83 -18.28
N MET A 97 11.13 -0.75 -19.06
CA MET A 97 9.91 0.05 -19.18
C MET A 97 8.95 -0.40 -20.29
N LYS A 98 9.28 -1.43 -21.08
CA LYS A 98 8.49 -1.82 -22.27
C LYS A 98 7.55 -3.00 -22.10
N LYS A 99 7.52 -3.66 -20.95
CA LYS A 99 6.48 -4.64 -20.60
C LYS A 99 6.15 -4.51 -19.12
N PRO A 100 4.88 -4.63 -18.72
CA PRO A 100 4.51 -4.82 -17.32
C PRO A 100 4.93 -6.24 -16.93
N VAL A 101 6.23 -6.45 -16.77
CA VAL A 101 6.76 -7.63 -16.08
C VAL A 101 7.05 -7.11 -14.70
N GLY A 102 6.45 -7.74 -13.68
CA GLY A 102 6.56 -7.35 -12.28
C GLY A 102 8.00 -7.05 -11.89
N ASN A 103 8.37 -5.78 -11.95
CA ASN A 103 9.66 -5.32 -11.48
C ASN A 103 9.49 -5.21 -9.98
N VAL A 104 10.00 -6.19 -9.23
CA VAL A 104 10.06 -6.14 -7.77
C VAL A 104 10.91 -4.94 -7.40
N PHE A 105 10.25 -3.85 -7.02
CA PHE A 105 10.87 -2.67 -6.49
C PHE A 105 10.97 -2.86 -4.97
N VAL A 106 12.19 -2.95 -4.46
CA VAL A 106 12.43 -3.05 -3.01
C VAL A 106 12.52 -1.62 -2.48
N ASP A 107 11.71 -1.31 -1.48
CA ASP A 107 11.73 -0.03 -0.80
C ASP A 107 13.10 0.19 -0.10
N PRO A 108 13.89 1.21 -0.47
CA PRO A 108 15.14 1.51 0.20
C PRO A 108 15.00 2.04 1.62
N ARG A 109 13.78 2.20 2.15
CA ARG A 109 13.53 2.51 3.57
C ARG A 109 13.71 1.29 4.49
N ASP A 110 13.82 0.08 3.94
CA ASP A 110 14.05 -1.18 4.68
C ASP A 110 15.54 -1.47 5.01
N PHE A 111 16.44 -0.49 4.91
CA PHE A 111 17.90 -0.64 5.18
C PHE A 111 18.36 -0.06 6.52
#